data_AF-A0A956QTI2-F1
#
_entry.id   AF-A0A956QTI2-F1
#
_cell.length_a   1.000
_cell.length_b   1.000
_cell.length_c   1.000
_cell.angle_alpha   90.00
_cell.angle_beta   90.00
_cell.angle_gamma   90.00
#
_symmetry.space_group_name_H-M   'P 1'
#
loop_
_entity.id
_entity.type
_entity.pdbx_description
1 polymer ?
#
loop_
_entity_poly.entity_id
_entity_poly.type
_entity_poly.pdbx_seq_one_letter_code
_entity_poly.pdbx_strand_id
1 'polypeptide(L)'
;MRSQSGFTLIELLVVVIIIGILAAIALPNFIGAQDKAREASVKANMRTAQIAAEAYATDAAGTYPSSATDASYKSYFPGGNSSQTSPTGGNYPVNPFTGAPEAPKAGSVSDVQAARTTAGGAVGTKGQIEYSNVGGTSYAIRGANKDGNPLGGTAAGTYLVLSNQ
;
A
#
# COMPACT_ATOMS: atom_id res chain seq x y z
N MET A 1 18.44 -61.11 -6.37
CA MET A 1 17.86 -60.25 -5.32
C MET A 1 18.63 -58.94 -5.31
N ARG A 2 17.95 -57.81 -5.13
CA ARG A 2 18.38 -56.45 -5.51
C ARG A 2 19.57 -55.94 -4.69
N SER A 3 20.55 -55.34 -5.37
CA SER A 3 21.61 -54.54 -4.74
C SER A 3 20.99 -53.24 -4.23
N GLN A 4 20.94 -53.04 -2.91
CA GLN A 4 20.61 -51.74 -2.33
C GLN A 4 21.90 -50.92 -2.22
N SER A 5 22.03 -49.92 -3.07
CA SER A 5 23.07 -48.89 -2.94
C SER A 5 22.61 -47.90 -1.86
N GLY A 6 23.34 -47.83 -0.73
CA GLY A 6 23.09 -46.85 0.32
C GLY A 6 23.66 -45.48 -0.06
N PHE A 7 22.91 -44.42 0.25
CA PHE A 7 23.38 -43.03 0.13
C PHE A 7 24.56 -42.80 1.07
N THR A 8 25.63 -42.15 0.61
CA THR A 8 26.76 -41.82 1.48
C THR A 8 26.47 -40.55 2.28
N LEU A 9 26.98 -40.47 3.52
CA LEU A 9 26.87 -39.26 4.34
C LEU A 9 27.60 -38.07 3.69
N ILE A 10 28.66 -38.32 2.92
CA ILE A 10 29.40 -37.28 2.21
C ILE A 10 28.58 -36.68 1.06
N GLU A 11 27.78 -37.49 0.36
CA GLU A 11 26.88 -36.98 -0.70
C GLU A 11 25.84 -36.02 -0.12
N LEU A 12 25.22 -36.38 1.01
CA LEU A 12 24.29 -35.45 1.66
C LEU A 12 24.99 -34.22 2.25
N LEU A 13 26.22 -34.38 2.77
CA LEU A 13 26.99 -33.27 3.34
C LEU A 13 27.37 -32.21 2.29
N VAL A 14 27.83 -32.62 1.10
CA VAL A 14 28.19 -31.68 0.04
C VAL A 14 26.94 -30.94 -0.47
N VAL A 15 25.80 -31.63 -0.57
CA VAL A 15 24.54 -31.01 -1.03
C VAL A 15 24.06 -29.92 -0.07
N VAL A 16 24.06 -30.17 1.24
CA VAL A 16 23.62 -29.15 2.21
C VAL A 16 24.58 -27.97 2.29
N ILE A 17 25.89 -28.18 2.06
CA ILE A 17 26.87 -27.09 1.97
C ILE A 17 26.58 -26.19 0.77
N ILE A 18 26.34 -26.78 -0.41
CA ILE A 18 26.04 -26.00 -1.61
C ILE A 18 24.72 -25.23 -1.45
N ILE A 19 23.67 -25.87 -0.93
CA ILE A 19 22.38 -25.19 -0.64
C ILE A 19 22.58 -24.08 0.39
N GLY A 20 23.42 -24.29 1.41
CA GLY A 20 23.74 -23.29 2.43
C GLY A 20 24.40 -22.03 1.84
N ILE A 21 25.37 -22.19 0.94
CA ILE A 21 26.04 -21.06 0.27
C ILE A 21 25.04 -20.30 -0.62
N LEU A 22 24.21 -21.01 -1.38
CA LEU A 22 23.19 -20.38 -2.24
C LEU A 22 22.15 -19.62 -1.41
N ALA A 23 21.67 -20.22 -0.32
CA ALA A 23 20.69 -19.61 0.58
C ALA A 23 21.24 -18.33 1.24
N ALA A 24 22.51 -18.33 1.65
CA ALA A 24 23.15 -17.17 2.28
C ALA A 24 23.17 -15.92 1.38
N ILE A 25 23.34 -16.11 0.06
CA ILE A 25 23.32 -15.01 -0.92
C ILE A 25 21.89 -14.65 -1.34
N ALA A 26 21.03 -15.65 -1.52
CA ALA A 26 19.68 -15.46 -2.03
C ALA A 26 18.74 -14.80 -1.01
N LEU A 27 18.84 -15.17 0.28
CA LEU A 27 17.92 -14.73 1.32
C LEU A 27 17.88 -13.21 1.53
N PRO A 28 19.01 -12.48 1.69
CA PRO A 28 18.95 -11.02 1.88
C PRO A 28 18.36 -10.31 0.66
N ASN A 29 18.69 -10.77 -0.56
CA ASN A 29 18.13 -10.23 -1.79
C ASN A 29 16.61 -10.49 -1.89
N PHE A 30 16.17 -11.68 -1.48
CA PHE A 30 14.76 -12.03 -1.47
C PHE A 30 13.93 -11.15 -0.53
N ILE A 31 14.44 -10.84 0.67
CA ILE A 31 13.77 -9.93 1.62
C ILE A 31 13.62 -8.53 1.01
N GLY A 32 14.70 -7.99 0.43
CA GLY A 32 14.64 -6.68 -0.23
C GLY A 32 13.69 -6.64 -1.43
N ALA A 33 13.62 -7.71 -2.21
CA ALA A 33 12.67 -7.84 -3.31
C ALA A 33 11.22 -7.90 -2.81
N GLN A 34 10.97 -8.64 -1.72
CA GLN A 34 9.65 -8.72 -1.10
C GLN A 34 9.17 -7.35 -0.59
N ASP A 35 10.04 -6.57 0.07
CA ASP A 35 9.67 -5.25 0.56
C ASP A 35 9.36 -4.27 -0.58
N LYS A 36 10.13 -4.28 -1.67
CA LYS A 36 9.84 -3.50 -2.88
C LYS A 36 8.50 -3.89 -3.50
N ALA A 37 8.18 -5.18 -3.54
CA ALA A 37 6.88 -5.66 -4.03
C ALA A 37 5.72 -5.19 -3.15
N ARG A 38 5.89 -5.20 -1.81
CA ARG A 38 4.89 -4.64 -0.88
C ARG A 38 4.72 -3.14 -1.10
N GLU A 39 5.80 -2.36 -1.22
CA GLU A 39 5.70 -0.93 -1.52
C GLU A 39 4.99 -0.64 -2.85
N ALA A 40 5.26 -1.45 -3.89
CA ALA A 40 4.53 -1.35 -5.16
C ALA A 40 3.03 -1.62 -4.98
N SER A 41 2.66 -2.60 -4.15
CA SER A 41 1.26 -2.87 -3.81
C SER A 41 0.64 -1.72 -3.02
N VAL A 42 1.35 -1.06 -2.10
CA VAL A 42 0.84 0.14 -1.42
C VAL A 42 0.57 1.26 -2.43
N LYS A 43 1.47 1.48 -3.40
CA LYS A 43 1.26 2.47 -4.48
C LYS A 43 0.01 2.13 -5.32
N ALA A 44 -0.23 0.85 -5.62
CA ALA A 44 -1.43 0.41 -6.32
C ALA A 44 -2.70 0.66 -5.48
N ASN A 45 -2.63 0.41 -4.17
CA ASN A 45 -3.75 0.69 -3.27
C ASN A 45 -4.01 2.21 -3.15
N MET A 46 -2.97 3.05 -3.13
CA MET A 46 -3.11 4.51 -3.19
C MET A 46 -3.86 4.95 -4.46
N ARG A 47 -3.55 4.34 -5.61
CA ARG A 47 -4.28 4.58 -6.87
C ARG A 47 -5.74 4.12 -6.78
N THR A 48 -6.00 3.00 -6.12
CA THR A 48 -7.37 2.52 -5.89
C THR A 48 -8.19 3.53 -5.07
N ALA A 49 -7.60 4.07 -3.99
CA ALA A 49 -8.21 5.14 -3.20
C ALA A 49 -8.41 6.42 -4.04
N GLN A 50 -7.44 6.76 -4.90
CA GLN A 50 -7.55 7.91 -5.81
C GLN A 50 -8.75 7.76 -6.75
N ILE A 51 -8.88 6.61 -7.41
CA ILE A 51 -10.00 6.32 -8.33
C ILE A 51 -11.34 6.42 -7.58
N ALA A 52 -11.42 5.85 -6.37
CA ALA A 52 -12.62 5.94 -5.55
C ALA A 52 -12.98 7.40 -5.20
N ALA A 53 -11.98 8.24 -4.90
CA ALA A 53 -12.20 9.64 -4.55
C ALA A 53 -12.65 10.47 -5.76
N GLU A 54 -12.07 10.24 -6.94
CA GLU A 54 -12.48 10.90 -8.19
C GLU A 54 -13.88 10.45 -8.65
N ALA A 55 -14.21 9.17 -8.50
CA ALA A 55 -15.53 8.65 -8.79
C ALA A 55 -16.58 9.28 -7.85
N TYR A 56 -16.30 9.36 -6.55
CA TYR A 56 -17.14 10.06 -5.60
C TYR A 56 -17.37 11.53 -6.01
N ALA A 57 -16.30 12.24 -6.36
CA ALA A 57 -16.40 13.64 -6.74
C ALA A 57 -17.21 13.87 -8.02
N THR A 58 -17.18 12.91 -8.96
CA THR A 58 -18.00 12.95 -10.17
C THR A 58 -19.50 12.96 -9.82
N ASP A 59 -19.91 12.14 -8.84
CA ASP A 59 -21.31 12.06 -8.41
C ASP A 59 -21.70 13.16 -7.41
N ALA A 60 -20.73 13.70 -6.67
CA ALA A 60 -20.91 14.74 -5.66
C ALA A 60 -20.59 16.16 -6.16
N ALA A 61 -20.83 16.43 -7.46
CA ALA A 61 -20.67 17.76 -8.06
C ALA A 61 -19.30 18.43 -7.82
N GLY A 62 -18.22 17.63 -7.87
CA GLY A 62 -16.84 18.08 -7.69
C GLY A 62 -16.37 18.18 -6.24
N THR A 63 -17.20 17.78 -5.27
CA THR A 63 -16.77 17.68 -3.86
C THR A 63 -16.20 16.31 -3.55
N TYR A 64 -15.04 16.28 -2.91
CA TYR A 64 -14.38 15.05 -2.50
C TYR A 64 -14.90 14.54 -1.16
N PRO A 65 -14.74 13.23 -0.87
CA PRO A 65 -15.11 12.66 0.42
C PRO A 65 -14.59 13.46 1.61
N SER A 66 -15.45 13.77 2.57
CA SER A 66 -15.07 14.55 3.75
C SER A 66 -14.11 13.79 4.68
N SER A 67 -14.21 12.46 4.69
CA SER A 67 -13.43 11.57 5.54
C SER A 67 -13.05 10.28 4.83
N ALA A 68 -11.89 9.75 5.20
CA ALA A 68 -11.38 8.46 4.74
C ALA A 68 -12.25 7.27 5.17
N THR A 69 -13.06 7.44 6.22
CA THR A 69 -13.95 6.40 6.78
C THR A 69 -15.43 6.65 6.48
N ASP A 70 -15.74 7.60 5.59
CA ASP A 70 -17.12 7.85 5.16
C ASP A 70 -17.71 6.58 4.51
N ALA A 71 -18.90 6.18 4.94
CA ALA A 71 -19.59 5.02 4.39
C ALA A 71 -19.90 5.21 2.90
N SER A 72 -20.18 6.44 2.48
CA SER A 72 -20.42 6.81 1.09
C SER A 72 -19.14 6.76 0.27
N TYR A 73 -17.98 7.05 0.86
CA TYR A 73 -16.70 6.88 0.18
C TYR A 73 -16.37 5.40 -0.03
N LYS A 74 -16.67 4.56 0.96
CA LYS A 74 -16.45 3.11 0.89
C LYS A 74 -17.13 2.49 -0.34
N SER A 75 -18.33 2.93 -0.72
CA SER A 75 -19.05 2.37 -1.88
C SER A 75 -18.38 2.58 -3.24
N TYR A 76 -17.40 3.49 -3.33
CA TYR A 76 -16.62 3.71 -4.56
C TYR A 76 -15.34 2.85 -4.63
N PHE A 77 -15.04 2.07 -3.59
CA PHE A 77 -14.00 1.04 -3.66
C PHE A 77 -14.47 -0.20 -4.43
N PRO A 78 -13.55 -1.04 -4.95
CA PRO A 78 -13.90 -2.24 -5.70
C PRO A 78 -14.93 -3.12 -4.99
N GLY A 79 -15.95 -3.56 -5.72
CA GLY A 79 -17.05 -4.38 -5.17
C GLY A 79 -18.12 -3.59 -4.40
N GLY A 80 -18.02 -2.27 -4.34
CA GLY A 80 -19.10 -1.39 -3.90
C GLY A 80 -20.07 -1.05 -5.02
N ASN A 81 -21.28 -0.63 -4.65
CA ASN A 81 -22.27 -0.07 -5.56
C ASN A 81 -22.51 1.39 -5.21
N SER A 82 -22.22 2.31 -6.14
CA SER A 82 -22.46 3.76 -6.01
C SER A 82 -23.91 4.17 -6.30
N SER A 83 -24.87 3.23 -6.37
CA SER A 83 -26.26 3.54 -6.66
C SER A 83 -26.86 4.52 -5.64
N GLN A 84 -27.34 5.66 -6.16
CA GLN A 84 -27.84 6.83 -5.43
C GLN A 84 -28.94 6.52 -4.39
N THR A 85 -29.67 5.40 -4.54
CA THR A 85 -30.78 5.04 -3.65
C THR A 85 -30.41 4.06 -2.53
N SER A 86 -29.23 3.43 -2.57
CA SER A 86 -28.76 2.50 -1.51
C SER A 86 -27.27 2.19 -1.70
N PRO A 87 -26.34 3.10 -1.35
CA PRO A 87 -24.91 2.80 -1.39
C PRO A 87 -24.63 1.65 -0.40
N THR A 88 -24.29 0.48 -0.95
CA THR A 88 -23.92 -0.71 -0.17
C THR A 88 -22.60 -1.25 -0.67
N GLY A 89 -21.71 -1.60 0.26
CA GLY A 89 -20.50 -2.36 -0.05
C GLY A 89 -19.27 -1.50 -0.37
N GLY A 90 -18.24 -2.17 -0.89
CA GLY A 90 -16.90 -1.64 -1.13
C GLY A 90 -15.84 -2.39 -0.33
N ASN A 91 -14.87 -2.97 -1.01
CA ASN A 91 -13.77 -3.70 -0.38
C ASN A 91 -12.56 -2.78 -0.30
N TYR A 92 -12.15 -2.48 0.93
CA TYR A 92 -10.91 -1.75 1.12
C TYR A 92 -9.72 -2.52 0.55
N PRO A 93 -8.70 -1.82 0.03
CA PRO A 93 -7.49 -2.47 -0.42
C PRO A 93 -6.84 -3.27 0.70
N VAL A 94 -6.27 -4.42 0.35
CA VAL A 94 -5.54 -5.26 1.30
C VAL A 94 -4.18 -4.63 1.56
N ASN A 95 -3.85 -4.40 2.83
CA ASN A 95 -2.51 -3.94 3.21
C ASN A 95 -1.50 -5.08 3.03
N PRO A 96 -0.46 -4.91 2.18
CA PRO A 96 0.49 -5.97 1.85
C PRO A 96 1.43 -6.37 2.99
N PHE A 97 1.43 -5.63 4.11
CA PHE A 97 2.24 -5.91 5.29
C PHE A 97 1.46 -6.59 6.43
N THR A 98 0.14 -6.47 6.45
CA THR A 98 -0.74 -7.09 7.46
C THR A 98 -1.58 -8.22 6.87
N GLY A 99 -1.81 -8.22 5.56
CA GLY A 99 -2.66 -9.18 4.86
C GLY A 99 -4.16 -8.94 5.08
N ALA A 100 -4.55 -7.82 5.69
CA ALA A 100 -5.93 -7.49 6.01
C ALA A 100 -6.44 -6.35 5.11
N PRO A 101 -7.74 -6.35 4.73
CA PRO A 101 -8.39 -5.17 4.18
C PRO A 101 -8.36 -4.02 5.19
N GLU A 102 -7.83 -2.86 4.79
CA GLU A 102 -7.70 -1.70 5.66
C GLU A 102 -8.26 -0.44 5.01
N ALA A 103 -9.16 0.25 5.72
CA ALA A 103 -9.62 1.56 5.30
C ALA A 103 -8.44 2.54 5.22
N PRO A 104 -8.44 3.48 4.25
CA PRO A 104 -7.53 4.61 4.34
C PRO A 104 -7.73 5.33 5.68
N LYS A 105 -6.62 5.68 6.33
CA LYS A 105 -6.61 6.46 7.55
C LYS A 105 -6.97 7.91 7.22
N ALA A 106 -7.72 8.57 8.12
CA ALA A 106 -7.88 10.02 8.06
C ALA A 106 -6.50 10.71 8.16
N GLY A 107 -6.26 11.58 7.20
CA GLY A 107 -4.99 12.27 7.06
C GLY A 107 -4.95 13.66 7.63
N SER A 108 -3.72 14.16 7.77
CA SER A 108 -3.40 15.46 8.37
C SER A 108 -2.94 16.49 7.34
N VAL A 109 -3.01 16.18 6.05
CA VAL A 109 -2.62 17.14 5.00
C VAL A 109 -3.66 18.25 4.92
N SER A 110 -3.25 19.48 5.22
CA SER A 110 -4.07 20.68 5.13
C SER A 110 -3.75 21.56 3.91
N ASP A 111 -2.63 21.30 3.24
CA ASP A 111 -2.16 22.01 2.05
C ASP A 111 -1.50 21.01 1.09
N VAL A 112 -2.06 20.86 -0.11
CA VAL A 112 -1.60 19.91 -1.13
C VAL A 112 -0.22 20.27 -1.67
N GLN A 113 0.07 21.56 -1.85
CA GLN A 113 1.34 22.03 -2.42
C GLN A 113 2.47 21.90 -1.39
N ALA A 114 2.21 22.28 -0.14
CA ALA A 114 3.14 22.04 0.96
C ALA A 114 3.37 20.54 1.15
N ALA A 115 2.30 19.75 1.04
CA ALA A 115 2.37 18.31 1.05
C ALA A 115 3.02 17.72 -0.19
N ARG A 116 3.52 18.46 -1.19
CA ARG A 116 4.44 17.96 -2.26
C ARG A 116 5.90 18.38 -2.09
N THR A 117 6.16 19.40 -1.27
CA THR A 117 7.46 20.06 -1.16
C THR A 117 8.12 19.96 0.23
N THR A 118 7.39 19.64 1.29
CA THR A 118 7.89 19.62 2.68
C THR A 118 8.11 18.20 3.19
N ALA A 119 9.17 17.94 3.96
CA ALA A 119 9.41 16.61 4.55
C ALA A 119 8.12 16.05 5.20
N GLY A 120 7.63 14.93 4.68
CA GLY A 120 6.37 14.34 5.11
C GLY A 120 6.47 13.75 6.51
N GLY A 121 5.50 14.06 7.38
CA GLY A 121 5.32 13.35 8.65
C GLY A 121 4.93 11.89 8.43
N ALA A 122 5.04 11.08 9.49
CA ALA A 122 4.61 9.68 9.45
C ALA A 122 3.16 9.56 8.94
N VAL A 123 2.93 8.62 8.02
CA VAL A 123 1.61 8.39 7.39
C VAL A 123 0.72 7.56 8.33
N GLY A 124 1.33 6.56 8.97
CA GLY A 124 0.63 5.65 9.86
C GLY A 124 1.45 4.38 10.12
N THR A 125 0.76 3.26 10.27
CA THR A 125 1.40 1.95 10.39
C THR A 125 1.92 1.47 9.04
N LYS A 126 2.78 0.45 9.04
CA LYS A 126 3.38 -0.12 7.82
C LYS A 126 2.33 -0.43 6.75
N GLY A 127 2.53 0.06 5.53
CA GLY A 127 1.63 -0.18 4.40
C GLY A 127 0.29 0.55 4.42
N GLN A 128 0.00 1.31 5.48
CA GLN A 128 -1.26 2.03 5.63
C GLN A 128 -1.33 3.18 4.62
N ILE A 129 -2.53 3.42 4.09
CA ILE A 129 -2.80 4.55 3.21
C ILE A 129 -3.48 5.63 4.02
N GLU A 130 -3.16 6.86 3.72
CA GLU A 130 -3.77 8.04 4.29
C GLU A 130 -4.53 8.79 3.20
N TYR A 131 -5.73 9.23 3.53
CA TYR A 131 -6.53 10.12 2.69
C TYR A 131 -6.85 11.40 3.48
N SER A 132 -6.55 12.55 2.90
CA SER A 132 -6.90 13.86 3.44
C SER A 132 -7.79 14.60 2.45
N ASN A 133 -8.94 15.07 2.90
CA ASN A 133 -9.72 16.09 2.21
C ASN A 133 -9.12 17.47 2.49
N VAL A 134 -8.94 18.28 1.47
CA VAL A 134 -8.38 19.63 1.58
C VAL A 134 -9.39 20.62 1.00
N GLY A 135 -10.14 21.28 1.89
CA GLY A 135 -11.09 22.34 1.50
C GLY A 135 -12.28 21.86 0.67
N GLY A 136 -12.63 20.58 0.69
CA GLY A 136 -13.79 20.01 -0.01
C GLY A 136 -13.58 19.76 -1.51
N THR A 137 -12.70 20.50 -2.17
CA THR A 137 -12.45 20.41 -3.63
C THR A 137 -11.06 19.91 -3.98
N SER A 138 -10.22 19.61 -2.98
CA SER A 138 -8.92 19.01 -3.19
C SER A 138 -8.72 17.81 -2.26
N TYR A 139 -7.80 16.93 -2.61
CA TYR A 139 -7.40 15.82 -1.74
C TYR A 139 -5.90 15.55 -1.83
N ALA A 140 -5.39 14.85 -0.82
CA ALA A 140 -4.05 14.27 -0.82
C ALA A 140 -4.09 12.84 -0.29
N ILE A 141 -3.46 11.93 -1.03
CA ILE A 141 -3.30 10.53 -0.65
C ILE A 141 -1.82 10.21 -0.50
N ARG A 142 -1.47 9.63 0.64
CA ARG A 142 -0.11 9.19 0.98
C ARG A 142 -0.13 7.71 1.33
N GLY A 143 0.98 7.02 1.13
CA GLY A 143 1.14 5.62 1.53
C GLY A 143 2.35 5.44 2.42
N ALA A 144 2.25 4.53 3.38
CA ALA A 144 3.32 4.21 4.31
C ALA A 144 4.21 3.08 3.77
N ASN A 145 5.52 3.20 3.94
CA ASN A 145 6.49 2.14 3.71
C ASN A 145 6.51 1.13 4.88
N LYS A 146 7.48 0.21 4.89
CA LYS A 146 7.63 -0.81 5.94
C LYS A 146 7.82 -0.25 7.36
N ASP A 147 8.28 1.00 7.47
CA ASP A 147 8.58 1.69 8.74
C ASP A 147 7.47 2.66 9.15
N GLY A 148 6.36 2.75 8.40
CA GLY A 148 5.27 3.71 8.67
C GLY A 148 5.51 5.11 8.08
N ASN A 149 6.66 5.33 7.45
CA ASN A 149 7.05 6.60 6.85
C ASN A 149 6.47 6.76 5.44
N PRO A 150 6.36 8.00 4.91
CA PRO A 150 5.92 8.21 3.53
C PRO A 150 6.74 7.42 2.50
N LEU A 151 6.06 6.82 1.53
CA LEU A 151 6.70 6.26 0.33
C LEU A 151 7.43 7.34 -0.47
N GLY A 152 8.52 6.97 -1.16
CA GLY A 152 9.30 7.88 -2.01
C GLY A 152 10.55 8.48 -1.35
N GLY A 153 10.58 8.55 -0.01
CA GLY A 153 11.75 8.99 0.76
C GLY A 153 11.38 9.85 1.98
N THR A 154 12.37 10.15 2.83
CA THR A 154 12.20 11.01 4.03
C THR A 154 12.61 12.46 3.81
N ALA A 155 13.21 12.79 2.66
CA ALA A 155 13.63 14.14 2.33
C ALA A 155 12.50 14.97 1.70
N ALA A 156 12.57 16.30 1.87
CA ALA A 156 11.66 17.25 1.23
C ALA A 156 11.60 17.01 -0.30
N GLY A 157 10.39 16.98 -0.86
CA GLY A 157 10.16 16.77 -2.30
C GLY A 157 10.41 15.35 -2.83
N THR A 158 10.76 14.37 -1.99
CA THR A 158 11.04 12.99 -2.44
C THR A 158 9.89 12.02 -2.24
N TYR A 159 8.96 12.36 -1.34
CA TYR A 159 7.86 11.47 -1.01
C TYR A 159 6.76 11.53 -2.08
N LEU A 160 5.99 10.45 -2.18
CA LEU A 160 4.94 10.27 -3.15
C LEU A 160 3.59 10.71 -2.56
N VAL A 161 2.95 11.67 -3.21
CA VAL A 161 1.58 12.10 -2.91
C VAL A 161 0.76 12.09 -4.19
N LEU A 162 -0.44 11.53 -4.10
CA LEU A 162 -1.45 11.62 -5.17
C LEU A 162 -2.46 12.68 -4.78
N SER A 163 -2.69 13.64 -5.67
CA SER A 163 -3.62 14.75 -5.47
C SER A 163 -4.18 15.21 -6.83
N ASN A 164 -5.28 15.97 -6.79
CA ASN A 164 -5.93 16.55 -7.97
C ASN A 164 -5.42 17.95 -8.36
N GLN A 165 -4.62 18.59 -7.51
CA GLN A 165 -3.82 19.80 -7.79
C GLN A 165 -2.35 19.38 -7.82
#